data_AF-A0A7X5SC94-F1
#
_entry.id   AF-A0A7X5SC94-F1
#
_cell.length_a   1.000
_cell.length_b   1.000
_cell.length_c   1.000
_cell.angle_alpha   90.00
_cell.angle_beta   90.00
_cell.angle_gamma   90.00
#
_symmetry.space_group_name_H-M   'P 1'
#
loop_
_entity.id
_entity.type
_entity.pdbx_description
1 polymer ?
#
loop_
_entity_poly.entity_id
_entity_poly.type
_entity_poly.pdbx_seq_one_letter_code
_entity_poly.pdbx_strand_id
1 'polypeptide(L)'
;PTASARDMMTIAIGESDSCQNDIVCRANPTAGFTNAAKAVARMVFTTSQGSFLCTGTLLNNTNSPKRNLFWTAAHCISTQTVANTLQTYWFYDAATCNGNTASS
;
A
#
# COMPACT_ATOMS: atom_id res chain seq x y z
N PRO A 1 -21.25 9.13 -7.47
CA PRO A 1 -20.23 9.96 -6.79
C PRO A 1 -18.88 9.22 -6.77
N THR A 2 -17.99 9.54 -7.70
CA THR A 2 -16.62 9.01 -7.69
C THR A 2 -15.86 9.70 -6.56
N ALA A 3 -15.51 8.97 -5.50
CA ALA A 3 -14.63 9.50 -4.46
C ALA A 3 -13.35 10.03 -5.10
N SER A 4 -12.87 11.20 -4.68
CA SER A 4 -11.62 11.75 -5.19
C SER A 4 -10.48 10.79 -4.86
N ALA A 5 -9.46 10.69 -5.71
CA ALA A 5 -8.26 9.92 -5.39
C ALA A 5 -7.65 10.34 -4.04
N ARG A 6 -7.79 11.62 -3.67
CA ARG A 6 -7.40 12.15 -2.36
C ARG A 6 -8.23 11.56 -1.22
N ASP A 7 -9.54 11.41 -1.39
CA ASP A 7 -10.41 10.82 -0.36
C ASP A 7 -10.07 9.34 -0.14
N MET A 8 -9.76 8.62 -1.22
CA MET A 8 -9.32 7.22 -1.17
C MET A 8 -7.93 7.02 -0.54
N MET A 9 -7.15 8.10 -0.46
CA MET A 9 -5.85 8.16 0.24
C MET A 9 -5.96 8.59 1.70
N THR A 10 -7.16 8.95 2.18
CA THR A 10 -7.34 9.29 3.59
C THR A 10 -6.93 8.10 4.46
N ILE A 11 -6.33 8.40 5.60
CA ILE A 11 -6.02 7.42 6.64
C ILE A 11 -7.33 6.80 7.14
N ALA A 12 -7.51 5.52 6.80
CA ALA A 12 -8.66 4.68 7.12
C ALA A 12 -8.20 3.42 7.87
N ILE A 13 -7.39 3.62 8.92
CA ILE A 13 -7.00 2.54 9.83
C ILE A 13 -8.23 2.13 10.64
N GLY A 14 -8.48 0.82 10.74
CA GLY A 14 -9.66 0.27 11.44
C GLY A 14 -10.89 0.01 10.57
N GLU A 15 -10.84 0.28 9.26
CA GLU A 15 -11.95 0.01 8.31
C GLU A 15 -11.91 -1.41 7.71
N SER A 16 -10.86 -2.20 7.98
CA SER A 16 -10.79 -3.61 7.57
C SER A 16 -11.58 -4.51 8.52
N ASP A 17 -11.96 -5.70 8.04
CA ASP A 17 -12.62 -6.70 8.88
C ASP A 17 -11.81 -7.06 10.14
N SER A 18 -12.50 -7.41 11.21
CA SER A 18 -11.94 -7.64 12.55
C SER A 18 -10.95 -8.81 12.66
N CYS A 19 -10.82 -9.64 11.62
CA CYS A 19 -9.86 -10.74 11.59
C CYS A 19 -8.44 -10.29 11.16
N GLN A 20 -8.30 -9.07 10.63
CA GLN A 20 -7.00 -8.52 10.24
C GLN A 20 -6.19 -8.12 11.47
N ASN A 21 -4.87 -8.25 11.39
CA ASN A 21 -3.95 -7.91 12.48
C ASN A 21 -3.01 -6.78 12.04
N ASP A 22 -2.86 -5.76 12.87
CA ASP A 22 -1.92 -4.69 12.60
C ASP A 22 -0.47 -5.19 12.66
N ILE A 23 0.40 -4.64 11.81
CA ILE A 23 1.84 -4.95 11.79
C ILE A 23 2.47 -4.76 13.17
N VAL A 24 2.07 -3.70 13.88
CA VAL A 24 2.57 -3.35 15.21
C VAL A 24 2.12 -4.33 16.31
N CYS A 25 1.10 -5.16 16.07
CA CYS A 25 0.71 -6.21 17.02
C CYS A 25 1.69 -7.39 17.06
N ARG A 26 2.56 -7.53 16.06
CA ARG A 26 3.49 -8.67 15.99
C ARG A 26 4.60 -8.54 17.03
N ALA A 27 4.54 -9.36 18.08
CA ALA A 27 5.60 -9.46 19.06
C ALA A 27 6.90 -10.02 18.44
N ASN A 28 8.04 -9.38 18.74
CA ASN A 28 9.38 -9.81 18.31
C ASN A 28 9.51 -10.07 16.78
N PRO A 29 9.20 -9.08 15.91
CA PRO A 29 9.27 -9.28 14.49
C PRO A 29 10.72 -9.44 14.02
N THR A 30 10.96 -10.30 13.02
CA THR A 30 12.28 -10.42 12.40
C THR A 30 12.59 -9.19 11.56
N ALA A 31 13.88 -8.89 11.34
CA ALA A 31 14.29 -7.83 10.43
C ALA A 31 13.76 -8.05 8.99
N GLY A 32 13.67 -9.31 8.54
CA GLY A 32 13.09 -9.64 7.25
C GLY A 32 11.61 -9.25 7.15
N PHE A 33 10.84 -9.47 8.22
CA PHE A 33 9.44 -9.07 8.27
C PHE A 33 9.27 -7.54 8.26
N THR A 34 10.03 -6.82 9.08
CA THR A 34 9.92 -5.35 9.13
C THR A 34 10.40 -4.69 7.83
N ASN A 35 11.41 -5.25 7.16
CA ASN A 35 11.84 -4.80 5.85
C ASN A 35 10.79 -5.07 4.76
N ALA A 36 10.15 -6.25 4.79
CA ALA A 36 9.06 -6.56 3.87
C ALA A 36 7.84 -5.64 4.09
N ALA A 37 7.45 -5.39 5.35
CA ALA A 37 6.35 -4.47 5.67
C ALA A 37 6.61 -3.06 5.11
N LYS A 38 7.81 -2.51 5.33
CA LYS A 38 8.23 -1.20 4.78
C LYS A 38 8.28 -1.16 3.26
N ALA A 39 8.34 -2.31 2.59
CA ALA A 39 8.33 -2.41 1.14
C ALA A 39 6.91 -2.47 0.55
N VAL A 40 5.85 -2.50 1.36
CA VAL A 40 4.46 -2.54 0.90
C VAL A 40 3.85 -1.14 0.88
N ALA A 41 3.05 -0.85 -0.15
CA ALA A 41 2.25 0.38 -0.23
C ALA A 41 0.78 0.09 -0.54
N ARG A 42 -0.09 0.92 0.01
CA ARG A 42 -1.45 1.10 -0.49
C ARG A 42 -1.36 1.88 -1.81
N MET A 43 -2.05 1.42 -2.85
CA MET A 43 -2.07 2.09 -4.15
C MET A 43 -3.47 2.56 -4.51
N VAL A 44 -3.55 3.80 -5.02
CA VAL A 44 -4.71 4.33 -5.73
C VAL A 44 -4.35 4.51 -7.19
N PHE A 45 -5.23 4.10 -8.07
CA PHE A 45 -5.09 4.28 -9.51
C PHE A 45 -6.46 4.58 -10.12
N THR A 46 -6.46 5.27 -11.26
CA THR A 46 -7.69 5.68 -11.95
C THR A 46 -7.79 5.00 -13.31
N THR A 47 -8.97 4.48 -13.61
CA THR A 47 -9.36 3.94 -14.91
C THR A 47 -10.52 4.76 -15.48
N SER A 48 -11.00 4.41 -16.68
CA SER A 48 -12.24 5.00 -17.23
C SER A 48 -13.48 4.71 -16.37
N GLN A 49 -13.42 3.72 -15.48
CA GLN A 49 -14.53 3.33 -14.59
C GLN A 49 -14.47 4.02 -13.21
N GLY A 50 -13.40 4.78 -12.92
CA GLY A 50 -13.21 5.46 -11.65
C GLY A 50 -11.86 5.15 -10.99
N SER A 51 -11.74 5.49 -9.71
CA SER A 51 -10.54 5.25 -8.90
C SER A 51 -10.70 4.00 -8.03
N PHE A 52 -9.62 3.25 -7.89
CA PHE A 52 -9.61 1.95 -7.22
C PHE A 52 -8.41 1.83 -6.27
N LEU A 53 -8.54 0.90 -5.33
CA LEU A 53 -7.55 0.58 -4.32
C LEU A 53 -7.01 -0.83 -4.54
N CYS A 54 -5.70 -0.98 -4.41
CA CYS A 54 -5.02 -2.27 -4.35
C CYS A 54 -3.76 -2.12 -3.46
N THR A 55 -2.90 -3.13 -3.48
CA THR A 55 -1.59 -3.13 -2.82
C THR A 55 -0.48 -3.42 -3.83
N GLY A 56 0.73 -2.95 -3.55
CA GLY A 56 1.92 -3.42 -4.25
C GLY A 56 3.15 -3.41 -3.34
N THR A 57 4.26 -3.93 -3.85
CA THR A 57 5.51 -4.05 -3.09
C THR A 57 6.76 -3.71 -3.91
N LEU A 58 7.79 -3.15 -3.26
CA LEU A 58 9.10 -2.95 -3.88
C LEU A 58 9.83 -4.27 -4.07
N LEU A 59 10.41 -4.45 -5.26
CA LEU A 59 11.25 -5.60 -5.58
C LEU A 59 12.74 -5.20 -5.58
N ASN A 60 13.55 -6.02 -4.91
CA ASN A 60 15.00 -5.93 -5.03
C ASN A 60 15.46 -6.37 -6.42
N ASN A 61 16.57 -5.81 -6.89
CA ASN A 61 17.19 -6.14 -8.16
C ASN A 61 18.72 -5.92 -8.10
N THR A 62 19.46 -6.49 -9.03
CA THR A 62 20.94 -6.47 -9.06
C THR A 62 21.53 -5.22 -9.70
N ASN A 63 20.72 -4.23 -10.12
CA ASN A 63 21.22 -3.01 -10.77
C ASN A 63 21.95 -2.08 -9.80
N SER A 64 22.89 -1.29 -10.35
CA SER A 64 23.57 -0.18 -9.68
C SER A 64 23.56 1.05 -10.61
N PRO A 65 22.86 2.16 -10.25
CA PRO A 65 22.02 2.32 -9.07
C PRO A 65 20.79 1.41 -9.08
N LYS A 66 20.22 1.17 -7.89
CA LYS A 66 19.01 0.35 -7.73
C LYS A 66 17.87 0.94 -8.56
N ARG A 67 17.14 0.07 -9.27
CA ARG A 67 15.89 0.43 -9.93
C ARG A 67 14.76 0.40 -8.89
N ASN A 68 13.89 1.41 -8.90
CA ASN A 68 12.66 1.40 -8.10
C ASN A 68 11.60 0.57 -8.84
N LEU A 69 11.60 -0.75 -8.59
CA LEU A 69 10.62 -1.67 -9.17
C LEU A 69 9.48 -1.86 -8.18
N PHE A 70 8.26 -1.56 -8.59
CA PHE A 70 7.05 -1.74 -7.80
C PHE A 70 6.16 -2.78 -8.48
N TRP A 71 5.82 -3.85 -7.77
CA TRP A 71 5.05 -4.97 -8.29
C TRP A 71 3.64 -4.99 -7.69
N THR A 72 2.65 -5.25 -8.54
CA THR A 72 1.24 -5.40 -8.17
C THR A 72 0.56 -6.40 -9.12
N ALA A 73 -0.70 -6.71 -8.88
CA ALA A 73 -1.48 -7.63 -9.69
C ALA A 73 -1.92 -7.00 -11.03
N ALA A 74 -1.85 -7.77 -12.10
CA ALA A 74 -2.27 -7.34 -13.44
C ALA A 74 -3.76 -6.96 -13.51
N HIS A 75 -4.61 -7.56 -12.67
CA HIS A 75 -6.04 -7.19 -12.63
C HIS A 75 -6.28 -5.80 -12.01
N CYS A 76 -5.34 -5.27 -11.23
CA CYS A 76 -5.39 -3.89 -10.77
C CYS A 76 -4.88 -2.97 -11.89
N ILE A 77 -3.68 -3.25 -12.42
CA ILE A 77 -3.03 -2.42 -13.44
C ILE A 77 -2.46 -3.32 -14.53
N SER A 78 -3.07 -3.29 -15.72
CA SER A 78 -2.65 -4.05 -16.90
C SER A 78 -2.16 -3.17 -18.06
N THR A 79 -2.26 -1.84 -17.95
CA THR A 79 -1.91 -0.91 -19.03
C THR A 79 -1.06 0.25 -18.51
N GLN A 80 -0.19 0.79 -19.37
CA GLN A 80 0.65 1.94 -19.03
C GLN A 80 -0.17 3.19 -18.73
N THR A 81 -1.30 3.40 -19.42
CA THR A 81 -2.19 4.55 -19.18
C THR A 81 -2.71 4.56 -17.74
N VAL A 82 -3.15 3.41 -17.23
CA VAL A 82 -3.58 3.29 -15.82
C VAL A 82 -2.38 3.42 -14.88
N ALA A 83 -1.24 2.79 -15.22
CA ALA A 83 -0.01 2.90 -14.41
C ALA A 83 0.47 4.36 -14.24
N ASN A 84 0.28 5.22 -15.24
CA ASN A 84 0.61 6.65 -15.17
C ASN A 84 -0.24 7.44 -14.16
N THR A 85 -1.36 6.88 -13.70
CA THR A 85 -2.22 7.48 -12.67
C THR A 85 -1.91 6.98 -11.26
N LEU A 86 -0.96 6.04 -11.12
CA LEU A 86 -0.64 5.39 -9.86
C LEU A 86 -0.12 6.41 -8.85
N GLN A 87 -0.71 6.37 -7.66
CA GLN A 87 -0.25 7.07 -6.48
C GLN A 87 -0.09 6.05 -5.35
N THR A 88 1.09 6.03 -4.73
CA THR A 88 1.43 5.10 -3.64
C THR A 88 1.48 5.82 -2.30
N TYR A 89 0.89 5.20 -1.29
CA TYR A 89 0.96 5.67 0.09
C TYR A 89 1.72 4.64 0.93
N TRP A 90 2.84 5.10 1.51
CA TRP A 90 3.81 4.30 2.24
C TRP A 90 3.62 4.46 3.74
N PHE A 91 4.06 3.46 4.52
CA PHE A 91 3.98 3.47 5.98
C PHE A 91 2.54 3.69 6.48
N TYR A 92 1.57 3.11 5.76
CA TYR A 92 0.16 3.09 6.11
C TYR A 92 -0.10 1.95 7.10
N ASP A 93 0.39 2.12 8.32
CA ASP A 93 0.25 1.13 9.38
C ASP A 93 -0.43 1.77 10.60
N ALA A 94 -1.11 0.98 11.44
CA ALA A 94 -1.64 1.48 12.70
C ALA A 94 -0.49 1.93 13.64
N ALA A 95 -0.65 3.07 14.31
CA ALA A 95 0.35 3.60 15.23
C ALA A 95 0.55 2.72 16.47
N THR A 96 -0.52 2.07 16.92
CA THR A 96 -0.55 1.14 18.05
C THR A 96 -1.37 -0.09 17.70
N CYS A 97 -1.13 -1.21 18.39
CA CYS A 97 -1.85 -2.45 18.14
C CYS A 97 -3.35 -2.29 18.47
N ASN A 98 -4.22 -2.63 17.52
CA ASN A 98 -5.66 -2.38 17.54
C ASN A 98 -6.02 -0.88 17.63
N GLY A 99 -5.12 0.00 17.17
CA GLY A 99 -5.34 1.43 17.09
C GLY A 99 -6.18 1.82 15.88
N ASN A 100 -6.75 3.03 15.90
CA ASN A 100 -7.55 3.60 14.81
C ASN A 100 -6.89 4.82 14.14
N THR A 101 -5.59 5.02 14.40
CA THR A 101 -4.79 6.10 13.82
C THR A 101 -3.60 5.53 13.08
N ALA A 102 -3.17 6.18 11.99
CA ALA A 102 -1.96 5.78 11.29
C ALA A 102 -0.70 6.22 12.05
N SER A 103 0.38 5.47 11.84
CA SER A 103 1.72 5.87 12.24
C SER A 103 2.10 7.20 11.59
N SER A 104 2.61 8.14 12.41
CA SER A 104 3.15 9.44 12.02
C SER A 104 4.57 9.34 11.46
#